data_AF-A0A1I0NJT2-F1
#
_entry.id   AF-A0A1I0NJT2-F1
#
_cell.length_a   1.000
_cell.length_b   1.000
_cell.length_c   1.000
_cell.angle_alpha   90.00
_cell.angle_beta   90.00
_cell.angle_gamma   90.00
#
_symmetry.space_group_name_H-M   'P 1'
#
loop_
_entity.id
_entity.type
_entity.pdbx_description
1 polymer ?
#
loop_
_entity_poly.entity_id
_entity_poly.type
_entity_poly.pdbx_seq_one_letter_code
_entity_poly.pdbx_strand_id
1 'polypeptide(L)'
;MIHLQDNTFLTAIIGLLFSLIVFLLTSYFFTKRDKTDYRKKIETANNEMLYSIRPLLVEKKVPSKDILVAVRFSTAKKYGVEQHDLYDEFSLTSDLINETIANVFLTSDEKLEFCNLLQAIK
;
A
#
# COMPACT_ATOMS: atom_id res chain seq x y z
N MET A 1 -20.45 -37.68 49.82
CA MET A 1 -19.66 -36.52 49.35
C MET A 1 -18.54 -37.06 48.47
N ILE A 2 -18.16 -36.34 47.41
CA ILE A 2 -17.14 -36.67 46.40
C ILE A 2 -17.68 -37.44 45.18
N HIS A 3 -18.32 -36.71 44.27
CA HIS A 3 -18.51 -37.10 42.85
C HIS A 3 -18.26 -35.91 41.89
N LEU A 4 -17.70 -34.80 42.39
CA LEU A 4 -17.51 -33.55 41.64
C LEU A 4 -16.11 -33.42 40.99
N GLN A 5 -15.15 -34.25 41.38
CA GLN A 5 -13.74 -34.05 41.00
C GLN A 5 -13.43 -34.49 39.56
N ASP A 6 -14.00 -35.60 39.09
CA ASP A 6 -13.76 -36.12 37.73
C ASP A 6 -14.30 -35.18 36.65
N ASN A 7 -15.50 -34.63 36.87
CA ASN A 7 -16.10 -33.65 35.95
C ASN A 7 -15.33 -32.33 35.93
N THR A 8 -14.67 -31.94 37.03
CA THR A 8 -13.91 -30.68 37.11
C THR A 8 -12.59 -30.76 36.35
N PHE A 9 -11.93 -31.92 36.36
CA PHE A 9 -10.70 -32.12 35.59
C PHE A 9 -10.97 -32.17 34.08
N LEU A 10 -12.06 -32.85 33.67
CA LEU A 10 -12.49 -32.89 32.29
C LEU A 10 -12.87 -31.50 31.76
N THR A 11 -13.63 -30.71 32.52
CA THR A 11 -14.00 -29.34 32.13
C THR A 11 -12.78 -28.42 32.04
N ALA A 12 -11.79 -28.59 32.92
CA ALA A 12 -10.53 -27.84 32.86
C ALA A 12 -9.73 -28.15 31.59
N ILE A 13 -9.62 -29.43 31.19
CA ILE A 13 -8.95 -29.84 29.96
C ILE A 13 -9.69 -29.30 28.73
N ILE A 14 -11.02 -29.41 28.70
CA ILE A 14 -11.84 -28.89 27.59
C ILE A 14 -11.68 -27.37 27.48
N GLY A 15 -11.68 -26.65 28.61
CA GLY A 15 -11.45 -25.21 28.65
C GLY A 15 -10.07 -24.82 28.11
N LEU A 16 -9.02 -25.57 28.49
CA LEU A 16 -7.67 -25.36 27.98
C LEU A 16 -7.61 -25.60 26.46
N LEU A 17 -8.17 -26.70 25.97
CA LEU A 17 -8.22 -27.01 24.53
C LEU A 17 -9.00 -25.94 23.75
N PHE A 18 -10.14 -25.50 24.27
CA PHE A 18 -10.91 -24.43 23.64
C PHE A 18 -10.14 -23.11 23.60
N SER A 19 -9.46 -22.74 24.69
CA SER A 19 -8.65 -21.53 24.73
C SER A 19 -7.51 -21.55 23.72
N LEU A 20 -6.86 -22.70 23.52
CA LEU A 20 -5.82 -22.88 22.51
C LEU A 20 -6.40 -22.75 21.09
N ILE A 21 -7.56 -23.36 20.83
CA ILE A 21 -8.23 -23.26 19.53
C ILE A 21 -8.60 -21.82 19.21
N VAL A 22 -9.20 -21.09 20.17
CA VAL A 22 -9.54 -19.68 19.98
C VAL A 22 -8.29 -18.85 19.73
N PHE A 23 -7.22 -19.05 20.49
CA PHE A 23 -5.95 -18.35 20.29
C PHE A 23 -5.38 -18.56 18.87
N LEU A 24 -5.36 -19.81 18.38
CA LEU A 24 -4.89 -20.13 17.04
C LEU A 24 -5.75 -19.46 15.96
N LEU A 25 -7.08 -19.49 16.11
CA LEU A 25 -8.00 -18.83 15.18
C LEU A 25 -7.82 -17.31 15.18
N THR A 26 -7.77 -16.68 16.36
CA THR A 26 -7.56 -15.23 16.48
C THR A 26 -6.23 -14.81 15.86
N SER A 27 -5.15 -15.52 16.16
CA SER A 27 -3.81 -15.23 15.61
C SER A 27 -3.78 -15.34 14.08
N TYR A 28 -4.44 -16.36 13.51
CA TYR A 28 -4.55 -16.53 12.07
C TYR A 28 -5.33 -15.39 11.39
N PHE A 29 -6.48 -15.00 11.96
CA PHE A 29 -7.28 -13.90 11.44
C PHE A 29 -6.55 -12.55 11.51
N PHE A 30 -5.86 -12.26 12.63
CA PHE A 30 -5.07 -11.05 12.79
C PHE A 30 -3.92 -10.97 11.77
N THR A 31 -3.17 -12.06 11.58
CA THR A 31 -2.06 -12.11 10.61
C THR A 31 -2.54 -11.82 9.19
N LYS A 32 -3.71 -12.34 8.79
CA LYS A 32 -4.28 -12.08 7.46
C LYS A 32 -4.75 -10.62 7.32
N ARG A 33 -5.29 -10.05 8.39
CA ARG A 33 -5.70 -8.65 8.43
C ARG A 33 -4.50 -7.71 8.31
N ASP A 34 -3.41 -7.96 9.03
CA ASP A 34 -2.20 -7.15 8.97
C ASP A 34 -1.60 -7.09 7.56
N LYS A 35 -1.55 -8.23 6.85
CA LYS A 35 -1.12 -8.27 5.43
C LYS A 35 -2.02 -7.44 4.52
N THR A 36 -3.33 -7.47 4.78
CA THR A 36 -4.30 -6.69 4.00
C THR A 36 -4.16 -5.20 4.29
N ASP A 37 -3.93 -4.85 5.55
CA ASP A 37 -3.74 -3.47 5.98
C ASP A 37 -2.41 -2.89 5.47
N TYR A 38 -1.35 -3.69 5.41
CA TYR A 38 -0.08 -3.31 4.78
C TYR A 38 -0.25 -3.01 3.28
N ARG A 39 -0.95 -3.87 2.53
CA ARG A 39 -1.23 -3.63 1.10
C ARG A 39 -2.03 -2.35 0.87
N LYS A 40 -3.03 -2.06 1.72
CA LYS A 40 -3.79 -0.81 1.65
C LYS A 40 -2.92 0.42 1.92
N LYS A 41 -1.96 0.32 2.84
CA LYS A 41 -1.00 1.40 3.09
C LYS A 41 -0.12 1.66 1.86
N ILE A 42 0.38 0.61 1.20
CA ILE A 42 1.13 0.74 -0.05
C ILE A 42 0.29 1.43 -1.12
N GLU A 43 -0.95 0.97 -1.34
CA GLU A 43 -1.86 1.56 -2.33
C GLU A 43 -2.11 3.05 -2.04
N THR A 44 -2.38 3.39 -0.79
CA THR A 44 -2.61 4.79 -0.37
C THR A 44 -1.35 5.64 -0.56
N ALA A 45 -0.18 5.11 -0.21
CA ALA A 45 1.10 5.78 -0.37
C ALA A 45 1.44 6.03 -1.86
N ASN A 46 1.25 5.04 -2.73
CA ASN A 46 1.46 5.18 -4.17
C ASN A 46 0.51 6.20 -4.79
N ASN A 47 -0.76 6.18 -4.38
CA ASN A 47 -1.73 7.20 -4.80
C ASN A 47 -1.30 8.61 -4.37
N GLU A 48 -0.82 8.79 -3.13
CA GLU A 48 -0.31 10.09 -2.67
C GLU A 48 0.89 10.56 -3.50
N MET A 49 1.85 9.67 -3.80
CA MET A 49 2.97 9.98 -4.69
C MET A 49 2.45 10.47 -6.05
N LEU A 50 1.53 9.72 -6.65
CA LEU A 50 0.98 10.05 -7.95
C LEU A 50 0.26 11.41 -7.95
N TYR A 51 -0.60 11.66 -6.96
CA TYR A 51 -1.31 12.93 -6.83
C TYR A 51 -0.38 14.12 -6.54
N SER A 52 0.76 13.88 -5.88
CA SER A 52 1.74 14.94 -5.63
C SER A 52 2.46 15.42 -6.89
N ILE A 53 2.61 14.54 -7.90
CA ILE A 53 3.29 14.88 -9.17
C ILE A 53 2.32 15.46 -10.21
N ARG A 54 1.04 15.07 -10.19
CA ARG A 54 0.03 15.56 -11.17
C ARG A 54 -0.01 17.08 -11.35
N PRO A 55 0.00 17.93 -10.30
CA PRO A 55 -0.01 19.38 -10.47
C PRO A 55 1.21 19.90 -11.24
N LEU A 56 2.38 19.28 -11.03
CA LEU A 56 3.61 19.67 -11.72
C LEU A 56 3.48 19.41 -13.23
N LEU A 57 2.86 18.29 -13.62
CA LEU A 57 2.62 17.98 -15.02
C LEU A 57 1.71 18.99 -15.71
N VAL A 58 0.64 19.43 -15.03
CA VAL A 58 -0.27 20.47 -15.55
C VAL A 58 0.49 21.78 -15.79
N GLU A 59 1.44 22.11 -14.92
CA GLU A 59 2.35 23.25 -15.08
C GLU A 59 3.52 23.00 -16.05
N LYS A 60 3.56 21.86 -16.73
CA LYS A 60 4.66 21.41 -17.61
C LYS A 60 6.02 21.38 -16.91
N LYS A 61 6.02 21.15 -15.61
CA LYS A 61 7.21 21.00 -14.77
C LYS A 61 7.41 19.53 -14.41
N VAL A 62 8.66 19.11 -14.51
CA VAL A 62 9.05 17.73 -14.27
C VAL A 62 9.99 17.71 -13.07
N PRO A 63 9.65 16.99 -11.97
CA PRO A 63 10.56 16.85 -10.84
C PRO A 63 11.80 16.05 -11.26
N SER A 64 12.95 16.42 -10.70
CA SER A 64 14.16 15.63 -10.88
C SER A 64 14.07 14.29 -10.15
N LYS A 65 14.92 13.35 -10.53
CA LYS A 65 15.05 12.05 -9.87
C LYS A 65 15.26 12.17 -8.36
N ASP A 66 16.10 13.10 -7.92
CA ASP A 66 16.36 13.32 -6.49
C ASP A 66 15.10 13.76 -5.73
N ILE A 67 14.25 14.57 -6.36
CA ILE A 67 12.96 14.98 -5.78
C ILE A 67 12.02 13.79 -5.69
N LEU A 68 11.94 12.95 -6.72
CA LEU A 68 11.11 11.73 -6.70
C LEU A 68 11.55 10.76 -5.61
N VAL A 69 12.87 10.56 -5.45
CA VAL A 69 13.44 9.74 -4.37
C VAL A 69 13.10 10.33 -3.00
N ALA A 70 13.21 11.65 -2.84
CA ALA A 70 12.86 12.32 -1.59
C ALA A 70 11.36 12.17 -1.25
N VAL A 71 10.48 12.31 -2.26
CA VAL A 71 9.04 12.07 -2.12
C VAL A 71 8.79 10.62 -1.70
N ARG A 72 9.35 9.63 -2.42
CA ARG A 72 9.22 8.20 -2.08
C ARG A 72 9.68 7.91 -0.66
N PHE A 73 10.83 8.44 -0.24
CA PHE A 73 11.35 8.30 1.11
C PHE A 73 10.38 8.86 2.16
N SER A 74 9.90 10.09 1.94
CA SER A 74 9.01 10.78 2.88
C SER A 74 7.65 10.07 3.00
N THR A 75 7.09 9.61 1.88
CA THR A 75 5.81 8.90 1.83
C THR A 75 5.92 7.52 2.47
N ALA A 76 6.99 6.77 2.18
CA ALA A 76 7.25 5.48 2.84
C ALA A 76 7.27 5.63 4.37
N LYS A 77 7.99 6.64 4.87
CA LYS A 77 8.06 6.96 6.29
C LYS A 77 6.71 7.35 6.87
N LYS A 78 5.92 8.16 6.14
CA LYS A 78 4.58 8.62 6.57
C LYS A 78 3.60 7.46 6.76
N TYR A 79 3.63 6.48 5.85
CA TYR A 79 2.71 5.34 5.87
C TYR A 79 3.24 4.11 6.60
N GLY A 80 4.51 4.11 7.01
CA GLY A 80 5.15 2.99 7.71
C GLY A 80 5.27 1.76 6.81
N VAL A 81 5.68 1.98 5.56
CA VAL A 81 5.88 0.94 4.54
C VAL A 81 7.31 1.00 4.02
N GLU A 82 7.79 -0.10 3.45
CA GLU A 82 9.12 -0.18 2.88
C GLU A 82 9.20 0.57 1.54
N GLN A 83 10.32 1.26 1.29
CA GLN A 83 10.47 2.06 0.07
C GLN A 83 10.41 1.19 -1.19
N HIS A 84 11.00 -0.01 -1.16
CA HIS A 84 11.04 -0.91 -2.30
C HIS A 84 9.64 -1.41 -2.71
N ASP A 85 8.66 -1.35 -1.82
CA ASP A 85 7.26 -1.72 -2.11
C ASP A 85 6.47 -0.56 -2.76
N LEU A 86 6.98 0.67 -2.66
CA LEU A 86 6.39 1.84 -3.34
C LEU A 86 6.85 1.94 -4.79
N TYR A 87 6.16 2.77 -5.57
CA TYR A 87 6.56 3.09 -6.94
C TYR A 87 8.00 3.56 -7.03
N ASP A 88 8.74 2.95 -7.96
CA ASP A 88 9.98 3.50 -8.49
C ASP A 88 9.66 4.54 -9.57
N GLU A 89 10.71 5.20 -10.06
CA GLU A 89 10.58 6.26 -11.05
C GLU A 89 9.91 5.75 -12.34
N PHE A 90 10.21 4.51 -12.73
CA PHE A 90 9.63 3.88 -13.91
C PHE A 90 8.14 3.58 -13.74
N SER A 91 7.74 2.98 -12.62
CA SER A 91 6.33 2.64 -12.35
C SER A 91 5.49 3.91 -12.22
N LEU A 92 5.98 4.90 -11.49
CA LEU A 92 5.31 6.19 -11.31
C LEU A 92 5.10 6.90 -12.65
N THR A 93 6.14 6.99 -13.48
CA THR A 93 6.03 7.62 -14.80
C THR A 93 5.12 6.85 -15.75
N SER A 94 5.15 5.51 -15.71
CA SER A 94 4.28 4.67 -16.54
C SER A 94 2.80 4.88 -16.22
N ASP A 95 2.44 4.92 -14.94
CA ASP A 95 1.05 5.18 -14.52
C ASP A 95 0.61 6.60 -14.89
N LEU A 96 1.48 7.60 -14.71
CA LEU A 96 1.18 8.98 -15.13
C LEU A 96 1.00 9.10 -16.65
N ILE A 97 1.79 8.39 -17.45
CA ILE A 97 1.62 8.31 -18.91
C ILE A 97 0.27 7.68 -19.24
N ASN A 98 -0.06 6.55 -18.60
CA ASN A 98 -1.31 5.84 -18.84
C ASN A 98 -2.54 6.72 -18.50
N GLU A 99 -2.51 7.42 -17.36
CA GLU A 99 -3.56 8.37 -16.98
C GLU A 99 -3.68 9.53 -17.96
N THR A 100 -2.55 10.06 -18.41
CA THR A 100 -2.52 11.17 -19.38
C THR A 100 -3.14 10.75 -20.72
N ILE A 101 -2.77 9.58 -21.23
CA ILE A 101 -3.31 9.05 -22.49
C ILE A 101 -4.81 8.76 -22.37
N ALA A 102 -5.25 8.19 -21.24
CA ALA A 102 -6.65 7.89 -20.98
C ALA A 102 -7.52 9.15 -20.74
N ASN A 103 -6.90 10.31 -20.48
CA ASN A 103 -7.64 11.54 -20.22
C ASN A 103 -8.37 12.04 -21.47
N VAL A 104 -9.70 12.08 -21.44
CA VAL A 104 -10.55 12.50 -22.56
C VAL A 104 -10.57 14.03 -22.73
N PHE A 105 -10.18 14.78 -21.70
CA PHE A 105 -10.17 16.24 -21.73
C PHE A 105 -8.92 16.85 -22.40
N LEU A 106 -7.89 16.04 -22.63
CA LEU A 106 -6.68 16.47 -23.31
C LEU A 106 -6.77 16.22 -24.81
N THR A 107 -6.29 17.18 -25.60
CA THR A 107 -6.04 16.99 -27.03
C THR A 107 -4.91 15.98 -27.26
N SER A 108 -4.84 15.41 -28.47
CA SER A 108 -3.75 14.49 -28.82
C SER A 108 -2.37 15.14 -28.67
N ASP A 109 -2.25 16.43 -28.99
CA ASP A 109 -0.98 17.15 -28.89
C ASP A 109 -0.55 17.35 -27.42
N GLU A 110 -1.48 17.74 -26.54
CA GLU A 110 -1.21 17.85 -25.10
C GLU A 110 -0.80 16.51 -24.48
N LYS A 111 -1.47 15.41 -24.89
CA LYS A 111 -1.11 14.07 -24.43
C LYS A 111 0.32 13.71 -24.79
N LEU A 112 0.72 13.94 -26.05
CA LEU A 112 2.07 13.65 -26.52
C LEU A 112 3.10 14.54 -25.83
N GLU A 113 2.80 15.82 -25.62
CA GLU A 113 3.68 16.75 -24.92
C GLU A 113 3.97 16.28 -23.48
N PHE A 114 2.94 15.91 -22.72
CA PHE A 114 3.10 15.39 -21.36
C PHE A 114 3.85 14.05 -21.32
N CYS A 115 3.58 13.15 -22.27
CA CYS A 115 4.31 11.89 -22.36
C CYS A 115 5.81 12.12 -22.61
N ASN A 116 6.16 13.08 -23.46
CA ASN A 116 7.55 13.44 -23.72
C ASN A 116 8.24 14.03 -22.47
N LEU A 117 7.53 14.88 -21.72
CA LEU A 117 8.02 15.42 -20.45
C LEU A 117 8.30 14.32 -19.43
N LEU A 118 7.41 13.35 -19.29
CA LEU A 118 7.57 12.22 -18.36
C LEU A 118 8.72 11.29 -18.77
N GLN A 119 8.95 11.09 -20.07
CA GLN A 119 10.07 10.28 -20.55
C GLN A 119 11.43 10.90 -20.22
N ALA A 120 11.51 12.23 -20.05
CA ALA A 120 12.74 12.91 -19.68
C ALA A 120 13.20 12.64 -18.22
N ILE A 121 12.36 12.03 -17.39
CA ILE A 121 12.70 11.61 -16.01
C ILE A 121 13.57 10.35 -16.01
N LYS A 122 13.55 9.58 -17.10
CA LYS A 122 14.11 8.23 -17.19
C LYS A 122 15.65 8.21 -17.18
#